data_AF-A0A7W0FI63-F1
#
_entry.id   AF-A0A7W0FI63-F1
#
_cell.length_a   1.000
_cell.length_b   1.000
_cell.length_c   1.000
_cell.angle_alpha   90.00
_cell.angle_beta   90.00
_cell.angle_gamma   90.00
#
_symmetry.space_group_name_H-M   'P 1'
#
loop_
_entity.id
_entity.type
_entity.pdbx_description
1 polymer ?
#
loop_
_entity_poly.entity_id
_entity_poly.type
_entity_poly.pdbx_seq_one_letter_code
_entity_poly.pdbx_strand_id
1 'polypeptide(L)'
;MHATIRRKMETAKTEIIEKQKKNPFHFEWILPVIIKPRKTIEKITSQEKPVWLTPLVVISALIILAALVAGPIKRNIIQMGLNMPESFQYYSEEQQMQFMNAQANRTSPLFLYVFPILTSLAGLWVSFFLLSSLLHLSLTLAGSRSQNVRSYNLVGWSMLPLGVRLLVQIVAMLVTKTVVSNPGLSGFITGDIKGFAAFAAALLALIDIYFIWQIILLLVGVRPLSGLKRSSAWMATAISLVILMLLQSVPGFLSSALSGLTSSTPFYF
;
A
#
# COMPACT_ATOMS: atom_id res chain seq x y z
N MET A 1 11.32 -37.57 -42.65
CA MET A 1 10.92 -37.49 -41.22
C MET A 1 11.83 -36.58 -40.38
N HIS A 2 13.15 -36.64 -40.53
CA HIS A 2 14.12 -35.83 -39.75
C HIS A 2 13.99 -34.29 -39.90
N ALA A 3 13.72 -33.79 -41.11
CA ALA A 3 13.62 -32.34 -41.37
C ALA A 3 12.43 -31.68 -40.65
N THR A 4 11.30 -32.37 -40.54
CA THR A 4 10.08 -31.87 -39.91
C THR A 4 10.24 -31.74 -38.39
N ILE A 5 10.98 -32.66 -37.76
CA ILE A 5 11.25 -32.62 -36.31
C ILE A 5 12.21 -31.46 -35.97
N ARG A 6 13.28 -31.27 -36.76
CA ARG A 6 14.23 -30.17 -36.57
C ARG A 6 13.56 -28.80 -36.68
N ARG A 7 12.67 -28.63 -37.66
CA ARG A 7 11.94 -27.37 -37.86
C ARG A 7 11.00 -27.06 -36.68
N LYS A 8 10.28 -28.07 -36.17
CA LYS A 8 9.42 -27.93 -34.97
C LYS A 8 10.24 -27.57 -33.72
N MET A 9 11.43 -28.14 -33.56
CA MET A 9 12.33 -27.80 -32.45
C MET A 9 12.87 -26.37 -32.56
N GLU A 10 13.18 -25.89 -33.76
CA GLU A 10 13.61 -24.51 -33.98
C GLU A 10 12.48 -23.49 -33.74
N THR A 11 11.25 -23.76 -34.19
CA THR A 11 10.10 -22.89 -33.87
C THR A 11 9.81 -22.89 -32.37
N ALA A 12 9.78 -24.05 -31.71
CA ALA A 12 9.57 -24.11 -30.27
C ALA A 12 10.66 -23.36 -29.49
N LYS A 13 11.92 -23.48 -29.91
CA LYS A 13 13.04 -22.76 -29.28
C LYS A 13 12.92 -21.24 -29.50
N THR A 14 12.48 -20.81 -30.68
CA THR A 14 12.27 -19.40 -31.01
C THR A 14 11.10 -18.82 -30.22
N GLU A 15 9.99 -19.55 -30.12
CA GLU A 15 8.83 -19.18 -29.30
C GLU A 15 9.19 -19.08 -27.81
N ILE A 16 9.99 -20.02 -27.28
CA ILE A 16 10.47 -19.96 -25.89
C ILE A 16 11.32 -18.70 -25.66
N ILE A 17 12.24 -18.39 -26.57
CA ILE A 17 13.10 -17.19 -26.48
C ILE A 17 12.26 -15.90 -26.57
N GLU A 18 11.25 -15.87 -27.43
CA GLU A 18 10.38 -14.71 -27.59
C GLU A 18 9.45 -14.50 -26.37
N LYS A 19 8.95 -15.59 -25.79
CA LYS A 19 8.14 -15.57 -24.56
C LYS A 19 8.96 -15.12 -23.35
N GLN A 20 10.23 -15.54 -23.27
CA GLN A 20 11.19 -15.05 -22.27
C GLN A 20 11.47 -13.55 -22.42
N LYS A 21 11.43 -12.99 -23.64
CA LYS A 21 11.58 -11.55 -23.91
C LYS A 21 10.36 -10.70 -23.55
N LYS A 22 9.20 -11.30 -23.26
CA LYS A 22 7.92 -10.61 -23.03
C LYS A 22 7.37 -10.74 -21.60
N ASN A 23 7.98 -11.53 -20.71
CA ASN A 23 7.45 -11.75 -19.36
C ASN A 23 7.62 -10.51 -18.46
N PRO A 24 6.54 -9.88 -17.96
CA PRO A 24 6.63 -8.76 -17.02
C PRO A 24 6.89 -9.21 -15.56
N PHE A 25 6.80 -10.52 -15.28
CA PHE A 25 6.92 -11.09 -13.95
C PHE A 25 8.32 -11.61 -13.65
N HIS A 26 8.87 -11.19 -12.51
CA HIS A 26 10.23 -11.44 -12.06
C HIS A 26 10.29 -11.81 -10.57
N PHE A 27 9.58 -12.88 -10.17
CA PHE A 27 9.55 -13.33 -8.78
C PHE A 27 10.94 -13.67 -8.21
N GLU A 28 11.89 -14.02 -9.08
CA GLU A 28 13.28 -14.29 -8.74
C GLU A 28 14.04 -13.07 -8.20
N TRP A 29 13.50 -11.85 -8.32
CA TRP A 29 14.14 -10.63 -7.77
C TRP A 29 13.65 -10.26 -6.37
N ILE A 30 12.57 -10.87 -5.86
CA ILE A 30 11.99 -10.51 -4.55
C ILE A 30 13.04 -10.66 -3.44
N LEU A 31 13.63 -11.85 -3.32
CA LEU A 31 14.63 -12.12 -2.29
C LEU A 31 15.94 -11.33 -2.52
N PRO A 32 16.48 -11.23 -3.76
CA PRO A 32 17.63 -10.40 -4.04
C PRO A 32 17.46 -8.90 -3.76
N VAL A 33 16.26 -8.31 -3.86
CA VAL A 33 16.05 -6.90 -3.45
C VAL A 33 16.28 -6.72 -1.95
N ILE A 34 15.95 -7.73 -1.15
CA ILE A 34 16.11 -7.69 0.31
C ILE A 34 17.57 -7.95 0.70
N ILE A 35 18.19 -9.00 0.15
CA ILE A 35 19.53 -9.45 0.57
C ILE A 35 20.65 -8.66 -0.14
N LYS A 36 20.45 -8.30 -1.41
CA LYS A 36 21.46 -7.64 -2.25
C LYS A 36 20.86 -6.40 -2.94
N PRO A 37 20.32 -5.43 -2.17
CA PRO A 37 19.48 -4.35 -2.68
C PRO A 37 20.15 -3.57 -3.80
N ARG A 38 21.42 -3.16 -3.62
CA ARG A 38 22.13 -2.36 -4.61
C ARG A 38 22.23 -3.02 -5.97
N LYS A 39 22.78 -4.24 -6.02
CA LYS A 39 22.97 -4.99 -7.26
C LYS A 39 21.64 -5.25 -7.97
N THR A 40 20.60 -5.60 -7.20
CA THR A 40 19.30 -5.94 -7.75
C THR A 40 18.55 -4.70 -8.26
N ILE A 41 18.58 -3.59 -7.52
CA ILE A 41 17.95 -2.33 -7.93
C ILE A 41 18.66 -1.73 -9.15
N GLU A 42 19.99 -1.82 -9.24
CA GLU A 42 20.72 -1.43 -10.47
C GLU A 42 20.26 -2.26 -11.68
N LYS A 43 20.08 -3.58 -11.52
CA LYS A 43 19.52 -4.46 -12.56
C LYS A 43 18.07 -4.11 -12.95
N ILE A 44 17.23 -3.76 -11.97
CA ILE A 44 15.84 -3.37 -12.20
C ILE A 44 15.76 -2.04 -12.95
N THR A 45 16.55 -1.06 -12.53
CA THR A 45 16.56 0.28 -13.12
C THR A 45 17.24 0.34 -14.47
N SER A 46 17.97 -0.69 -14.88
CA SER A 46 18.48 -0.83 -16.26
C SER A 46 17.43 -1.39 -17.23
N GLN A 47 16.27 -1.85 -16.75
CA GLN A 47 15.22 -2.35 -17.63
C GLN A 47 14.46 -1.19 -18.28
N GLU A 48 14.41 -1.19 -19.60
CA GLU A 48 13.58 -0.27 -20.40
C GLU A 48 12.13 -0.72 -20.54
N LYS A 49 11.84 -1.97 -20.13
CA LYS A 49 10.51 -2.56 -20.14
C LYS A 49 9.86 -2.49 -18.75
N PRO A 50 8.52 -2.47 -18.67
CA PRO A 50 7.83 -2.52 -17.39
C PRO A 50 8.05 -3.87 -16.70
N VAL A 51 8.65 -3.83 -15.53
CA VAL A 51 8.90 -4.99 -14.64
C VAL A 51 8.37 -4.74 -13.22
N TRP A 52 7.65 -3.63 -13.02
CA TRP A 52 7.08 -3.19 -11.74
C TRP A 52 5.87 -4.02 -11.27
N LEU A 53 5.29 -4.86 -12.14
CA LEU A 53 4.03 -5.55 -11.83
C LEU A 53 4.19 -6.60 -10.73
N THR A 54 5.33 -7.29 -10.71
CA THR A 54 5.62 -8.38 -9.74
C THR A 54 5.45 -7.93 -8.29
N PRO A 55 6.17 -6.90 -7.79
CA PRO A 55 6.02 -6.48 -6.41
C PRO A 55 4.59 -6.01 -6.08
N LEU A 56 3.90 -5.33 -7.00
CA LEU A 56 2.53 -4.86 -6.76
C LEU A 56 1.52 -6.00 -6.65
N VAL A 57 1.64 -7.04 -7.49
CA VAL A 57 0.77 -8.23 -7.40
C VAL A 57 1.02 -8.99 -6.11
N VAL A 58 2.29 -9.15 -5.70
CA VAL A 58 2.65 -9.79 -4.43
C VAL A 58 2.05 -9.01 -3.25
N ILE A 59 2.22 -7.68 -3.22
CA ILE A 59 1.66 -6.85 -2.15
C ILE A 59 0.12 -6.89 -2.19
N SER A 60 -0.50 -6.88 -3.37
CA SER A 60 -1.96 -7.00 -3.52
C SER A 60 -2.49 -8.31 -2.92
N ALA A 61 -1.80 -9.43 -3.17
CA ALA A 61 -2.16 -10.72 -2.58
C ALA A 61 -2.02 -10.70 -1.05
N LEU A 62 -0.96 -10.07 -0.53
CA LEU A 62 -0.76 -9.91 0.92
C LEU A 62 -1.82 -9.00 1.57
N ILE A 63 -2.28 -7.95 0.88
CA ILE A 63 -3.39 -7.09 1.34
C ILE A 63 -4.67 -7.93 1.51
N ILE A 64 -5.00 -8.76 0.51
CA ILE A 64 -6.18 -9.64 0.57
C ILE A 64 -6.03 -10.61 1.74
N LEU A 65 -4.86 -11.26 1.89
CA LEU A 65 -4.60 -12.17 2.99
C LEU A 65 -4.71 -11.49 4.35
N ALA A 66 -4.18 -10.28 4.51
CA ALA A 66 -4.28 -9.51 5.74
C ALA A 66 -5.74 -9.19 6.09
N ALA A 67 -6.58 -8.84 5.12
CA ALA A 67 -8.00 -8.60 5.35
C ALA A 67 -8.75 -9.88 5.75
N LEU A 68 -8.43 -11.02 5.14
CA LEU A 68 -9.01 -12.32 5.50
C LEU A 68 -8.64 -12.72 6.94
N VAL A 69 -7.42 -12.43 7.39
CA VAL A 69 -6.98 -12.67 8.77
C VAL A 69 -7.65 -11.69 9.74
N ALA A 70 -7.74 -10.41 9.37
CA ALA A 70 -8.31 -9.37 10.21
C ALA A 70 -9.83 -9.49 10.39
N GLY A 71 -10.57 -10.00 9.40
CA GLY A 71 -12.03 -10.05 9.41
C GLY A 71 -12.64 -10.77 10.61
N PRO A 72 -12.26 -12.03 10.90
CA PRO A 72 -12.74 -12.75 12.09
C PRO A 72 -12.38 -12.04 13.40
N ILE A 73 -11.17 -11.47 13.49
CA ILE A 73 -10.72 -10.74 14.68
C ILE A 73 -11.59 -9.50 14.89
N LYS A 74 -11.80 -8.69 13.84
CA LYS A 74 -12.67 -7.51 13.88
C LYS A 74 -14.10 -7.87 14.24
N ARG A 75 -14.62 -8.97 13.72
CA ARG A 75 -15.97 -9.45 14.05
C ARG A 75 -16.11 -9.73 15.53
N ASN A 76 -15.16 -10.48 16.11
CA ASN A 76 -15.16 -10.80 17.53
C ASN A 76 -15.05 -9.52 18.39
N ILE A 77 -14.15 -8.59 18.04
CA ILE A 77 -14.02 -7.30 18.73
C ILE A 77 -15.32 -6.52 18.71
N ILE A 78 -15.95 -6.41 17.53
CA ILE A 78 -17.23 -5.71 17.38
C ILE A 78 -18.28 -6.38 18.25
N GLN A 79 -18.41 -7.71 18.20
CA GLN A 79 -19.39 -8.49 18.97
C GLN A 79 -19.20 -8.37 20.48
N MET A 80 -17.97 -8.43 20.97
CA MET A 80 -17.66 -8.25 22.39
C MET A 80 -17.92 -6.82 22.88
N GLY A 81 -17.91 -5.84 21.98
CA GLY A 81 -18.22 -4.44 22.27
C GLY A 81 -19.68 -4.06 22.01
N LEU A 82 -20.56 -4.98 21.59
CA LEU A 82 -21.99 -4.69 21.40
C LEU A 82 -22.67 -4.62 22.76
N ASN A 83 -22.79 -3.41 23.29
CA ASN A 83 -23.68 -3.12 24.40
C ASN A 83 -24.91 -2.39 23.86
N MET A 84 -26.10 -2.83 24.27
CA MET A 84 -27.29 -2.05 24.00
C MET A 84 -27.18 -0.70 24.73
N PRO A 85 -27.64 0.41 24.12
CA PRO A 85 -27.70 1.68 24.81
C PRO A 85 -28.49 1.56 26.11
N GLU A 86 -28.12 2.35 27.12
CA GLU A 86 -28.98 2.51 28.28
C GLU A 86 -30.38 2.93 27.82
N SER A 87 -31.42 2.43 28.48
CA SER A 87 -32.83 2.71 28.15
C SER A 87 -33.30 2.25 26.75
N PHE A 88 -32.58 1.33 26.08
CA PHE A 88 -32.97 0.82 24.75
C PHE A 88 -34.42 0.32 24.65
N GLN A 89 -34.96 -0.22 25.74
CA GLN A 89 -36.37 -0.65 25.86
C GLN A 89 -37.41 0.47 25.68
N TYR A 90 -37.00 1.73 25.85
CA TYR A 90 -37.86 2.91 25.67
C TYR A 90 -37.69 3.58 24.30
N TYR A 91 -36.79 3.06 23.45
CA TYR A 91 -36.63 3.57 22.09
C TYR A 91 -37.86 3.17 21.26
N SER A 92 -38.23 3.97 20.26
CA SER A 92 -39.27 3.56 19.33
C SER A 92 -38.86 2.30 18.57
N GLU A 93 -39.83 1.51 18.09
CA GLU A 93 -39.53 0.30 17.30
C GLU A 93 -38.62 0.61 16.10
N GLU A 94 -38.84 1.75 15.45
CA GLU A 94 -37.99 2.20 14.34
C GLU A 94 -36.55 2.45 14.79
N GLN A 95 -36.34 3.15 15.91
CA GLN A 95 -35.00 3.41 16.45
C GLN A 95 -34.29 2.12 16.86
N GLN A 96 -35.03 1.18 17.47
CA GLN A 96 -34.49 -0.13 17.82
C GLN A 96 -34.05 -0.90 16.56
N MET A 97 -34.88 -0.92 15.52
CA MET A 97 -34.55 -1.56 14.24
C MET A 97 -33.35 -0.91 13.56
N GLN A 98 -33.28 0.43 13.52
CA GLN A 98 -32.14 1.14 12.93
C GLN A 98 -30.83 0.81 13.66
N PHE A 99 -30.85 0.78 14.99
CA PHE A 99 -29.68 0.39 15.79
C PHE A 99 -29.25 -1.05 15.47
N MET A 100 -30.18 -2.00 15.48
CA MET A 100 -29.88 -3.41 15.18
C MET A 100 -29.35 -3.59 13.75
N ASN A 101 -29.93 -2.90 12.77
CA ASN A 101 -29.45 -2.90 11.38
C ASN A 101 -28.05 -2.30 11.27
N ALA A 102 -27.74 -1.21 11.98
CA ALA A 102 -26.40 -0.62 12.00
C ALA A 102 -25.36 -1.59 12.58
N GLN A 103 -25.71 -2.33 13.64
CA GLN A 103 -24.83 -3.36 14.22
C GLN A 103 -24.61 -4.54 13.25
N ALA A 104 -25.68 -5.02 12.61
CA ALA A 104 -25.59 -6.07 11.60
C ALA A 104 -24.69 -5.64 10.42
N ASN A 105 -24.83 -4.41 9.94
CA ASN A 105 -24.03 -3.86 8.86
C ASN A 105 -22.53 -3.81 9.19
N ARG A 106 -22.15 -3.42 10.42
CA ARG A 106 -20.73 -3.38 10.85
C ARG A 106 -20.04 -4.74 10.81
N THR A 107 -20.79 -5.83 10.99
CA THR A 107 -20.25 -7.21 10.93
C THR A 107 -20.50 -7.91 9.60
N SER A 108 -21.06 -7.20 8.62
CA SER A 108 -21.32 -7.74 7.29
C SER A 108 -20.02 -8.01 6.51
N PRO A 109 -20.04 -8.94 5.53
CA PRO A 109 -18.88 -9.21 4.70
C PRO A 109 -18.38 -7.99 3.92
N LEU A 110 -19.28 -7.07 3.55
CA LEU A 110 -18.95 -5.84 2.84
C LEU A 110 -18.00 -4.95 3.66
N PHE A 111 -18.33 -4.73 4.94
CA PHE A 111 -17.54 -3.90 5.85
C PHE A 111 -16.27 -4.60 6.36
N LEU A 112 -16.34 -5.92 6.57
CA LEU A 112 -15.20 -6.67 7.11
C LEU A 112 -14.13 -7.03 6.06
N TYR A 113 -14.53 -7.24 4.80
CA TYR A 113 -13.63 -7.73 3.76
C TYR A 113 -13.60 -6.82 2.53
N VAL A 114 -14.74 -6.56 1.90
CA VAL A 114 -14.78 -5.92 0.58
C VAL A 114 -14.25 -4.49 0.63
N PHE A 115 -14.79 -3.63 1.48
CA PHE A 115 -14.32 -2.24 1.58
C PHE A 115 -12.85 -2.14 2.03
N PRO A 116 -12.39 -2.85 3.09
CA PRO A 116 -10.99 -2.83 3.47
C PRO A 116 -10.05 -3.30 2.35
N ILE A 117 -10.40 -4.35 1.62
CA ILE A 117 -9.59 -4.85 0.48
C ILE A 117 -9.56 -3.80 -0.62
N LEU A 118 -10.73 -3.29 -1.06
CA LEU A 118 -10.84 -2.33 -2.15
C LEU A 118 -10.07 -1.04 -1.84
N THR A 119 -10.27 -0.48 -0.65
CA THR A 119 -9.58 0.76 -0.23
C THR A 119 -8.07 0.56 -0.10
N SER A 120 -7.62 -0.57 0.45
CA SER A 120 -6.18 -0.87 0.57
C SER A 120 -5.52 -1.11 -0.78
N LEU A 121 -6.18 -1.83 -1.70
CA LEU A 121 -5.71 -2.04 -3.06
C LEU A 121 -5.68 -0.71 -3.84
N ALA A 122 -6.75 0.08 -3.78
CA ALA A 122 -6.79 1.39 -4.40
C ALA A 122 -5.65 2.28 -3.86
N GLY A 123 -5.45 2.31 -2.54
CA GLY A 123 -4.34 3.01 -1.91
C GLY A 123 -2.98 2.57 -2.42
N LEU A 124 -2.72 1.26 -2.54
CA LEU A 124 -1.48 0.72 -3.09
C LEU A 124 -1.21 1.23 -4.51
N TRP A 125 -2.19 1.05 -5.41
CA TRP A 125 -2.06 1.38 -6.82
C TRP A 125 -1.96 2.89 -7.05
N VAL A 126 -2.80 3.69 -6.39
CA VAL A 126 -2.73 5.16 -6.45
C VAL A 126 -1.38 5.65 -5.95
N SER A 127 -0.90 5.13 -4.82
CA SER A 127 0.41 5.51 -4.27
C SER A 127 1.57 5.17 -5.20
N PHE A 128 1.52 3.98 -5.81
CA PHE A 128 2.49 3.56 -6.81
C PHE A 128 2.52 4.52 -8.01
N PHE A 129 1.36 4.80 -8.61
CA PHE A 129 1.27 5.68 -9.79
C PHE A 129 1.68 7.11 -9.47
N LEU A 130 1.22 7.65 -8.33
CA LEU A 130 1.59 9.00 -7.88
C LEU A 130 3.08 9.10 -7.63
N LEU A 131 3.66 8.20 -6.83
CA LEU A 131 5.10 8.26 -6.52
C LEU A 131 5.95 8.06 -7.78
N SER A 132 5.58 7.14 -8.67
CA SER A 132 6.28 6.92 -9.94
C SER A 132 6.26 8.16 -10.83
N SER A 133 5.12 8.83 -10.91
CA SER A 133 4.94 10.03 -11.73
C SER A 133 5.63 11.25 -11.11
N LEU A 134 5.49 11.45 -9.80
CA LEU A 134 6.18 12.50 -9.04
C LEU A 134 7.69 12.32 -9.15
N LEU A 135 8.21 11.11 -8.96
CA LEU A 135 9.63 10.83 -9.08
C LEU A 135 10.14 11.10 -10.48
N HIS A 136 9.42 10.63 -11.50
CA HIS A 136 9.78 10.92 -12.89
C HIS A 136 9.81 12.43 -13.17
N LEU A 137 8.75 13.15 -12.80
CA LEU A 137 8.65 14.59 -13.00
C LEU A 137 9.75 15.35 -12.26
N SER A 138 9.97 15.07 -10.98
CA SER A 138 11.02 15.71 -10.18
C SER A 138 12.41 15.46 -10.77
N LEU A 139 12.68 14.26 -11.29
CA LEU A 139 13.95 13.96 -11.95
C LEU A 139 14.09 14.66 -13.30
N THR A 140 13.03 14.74 -14.10
CA THR A 140 13.03 15.47 -15.38
C THR A 140 13.28 16.96 -15.16
N LEU A 141 12.63 17.58 -14.17
CA LEU A 141 12.87 18.96 -13.77
C LEU A 141 14.30 19.20 -13.27
N ALA A 142 14.89 18.19 -12.64
CA ALA A 142 16.29 18.20 -12.21
C ALA A 142 17.29 17.91 -13.35
N GLY A 143 16.82 17.71 -14.59
CA GLY A 143 17.63 17.53 -15.80
C GLY A 143 17.84 16.08 -16.25
N SER A 144 17.17 15.10 -15.64
CA SER A 144 17.23 13.69 -16.08
C SER A 144 16.55 13.51 -17.44
N ARG A 145 17.11 12.62 -18.27
CA ARG A 145 16.52 12.16 -19.53
C ARG A 145 16.06 10.69 -19.49
N SER A 146 16.00 10.12 -18.29
CA SER A 146 15.56 8.73 -18.10
C SER A 146 14.10 8.56 -18.51
N GLN A 147 13.80 7.50 -19.26
CA GLN A 147 12.42 7.11 -19.57
C GLN A 147 11.59 6.89 -18.30
N ASN A 148 10.31 7.28 -18.34
CA ASN A 148 9.37 7.15 -17.23
C ASN A 148 9.27 5.71 -16.70
N VAL A 149 9.29 4.69 -17.57
CA VAL A 149 9.22 3.27 -17.21
C VAL A 149 10.25 2.89 -16.16
N ARG A 150 11.45 3.48 -16.21
CA ARG A 150 12.52 3.21 -15.23
C ARG A 150 12.13 3.71 -13.84
N SER A 151 11.47 4.86 -13.72
CA SER A 151 10.94 5.37 -12.45
C SER A 151 9.84 4.46 -11.89
N TYR A 152 8.97 3.95 -12.76
CA TYR A 152 7.92 3.00 -12.38
C TYR A 152 8.52 1.69 -11.87
N ASN A 153 9.52 1.16 -12.58
CA ASN A 153 10.29 -0.01 -12.13
C ASN A 153 10.91 0.22 -10.76
N LEU A 154 11.61 1.34 -10.57
CA LEU A 154 12.24 1.67 -9.30
C LEU A 154 11.21 1.75 -8.17
N VAL A 155 10.13 2.51 -8.37
CA VAL A 155 9.11 2.71 -7.34
C VAL A 155 8.43 1.40 -7.00
N GLY A 156 7.97 0.63 -7.99
CA GLY A 156 7.31 -0.66 -7.76
C GLY A 156 8.16 -1.62 -6.94
N TRP A 157 9.44 -1.75 -7.28
CA TRP A 157 10.36 -2.62 -6.53
C TRP A 157 10.78 -2.05 -5.17
N SER A 158 10.82 -0.73 -5.02
CA SER A 158 11.09 -0.08 -3.73
C SER A 158 9.95 -0.29 -2.71
N MET A 159 8.75 -0.67 -3.16
CA MET A 159 7.59 -0.91 -2.30
C MET A 159 7.60 -2.29 -1.63
N LEU A 160 8.53 -3.19 -1.96
CA LEU A 160 8.64 -4.51 -1.33
C LEU A 160 8.68 -4.51 0.21
N PRO A 161 9.31 -3.52 0.90
CA PRO A 161 9.22 -3.41 2.35
C PRO A 161 7.78 -3.37 2.89
N LEU A 162 6.82 -2.84 2.12
CA LEU A 162 5.39 -2.89 2.48
C LEU A 162 4.85 -4.33 2.51
N GLY A 163 5.33 -5.20 1.62
CA GLY A 163 5.00 -6.62 1.66
C GLY A 163 5.54 -7.30 2.94
N VAL A 164 6.77 -6.95 3.35
CA VAL A 164 7.34 -7.44 4.61
C VAL A 164 6.54 -6.93 5.80
N ARG A 165 6.14 -5.65 5.81
CA ARG A 165 5.25 -5.07 6.83
C ARG A 165 3.96 -5.88 6.96
N LEU A 166 3.29 -6.17 5.84
CA LEU A 166 2.04 -6.94 5.83
C LEU A 166 2.25 -8.35 6.38
N LEU A 167 3.34 -9.03 6.01
CA LEU A 167 3.66 -10.35 6.56
C LEU A 167 3.83 -10.30 8.08
N VAL A 168 4.57 -9.32 8.60
CA VAL A 168 4.76 -9.15 10.05
C VAL A 168 3.42 -8.86 10.75
N GLN A 169 2.59 -7.99 10.17
CA GLN A 169 1.26 -7.70 10.72
C GLN A 169 0.33 -8.91 10.70
N ILE A 170 0.34 -9.69 9.61
CA ILE A 170 -0.43 -10.94 9.52
C ILE A 170 -0.02 -11.90 10.63
N VAL A 171 1.29 -12.14 10.80
CA VAL A 171 1.81 -13.02 11.85
C VAL A 171 1.43 -12.49 13.23
N ALA A 172 1.59 -11.19 13.48
CA ALA A 172 1.20 -10.58 14.74
C ALA A 172 -0.29 -10.80 15.05
N MET A 173 -1.18 -10.51 14.10
CA MET A 173 -2.63 -10.72 14.26
C MET A 173 -2.99 -12.20 14.50
N LEU A 174 -2.31 -13.12 13.82
CA LEU A 174 -2.52 -14.56 14.00
C LEU A 174 -2.12 -15.02 15.39
N VAL A 175 -1.05 -14.45 15.97
CA VAL A 175 -0.54 -14.79 17.31
C VAL A 175 -1.36 -14.11 18.41
N THR A 176 -1.58 -12.80 18.31
CA THR A 176 -2.21 -12.00 19.38
C THR A 176 -3.72 -12.06 19.35
N LYS A 177 -4.32 -12.43 18.20
CA LYS A 177 -5.77 -12.34 17.96
C LYS A 177 -6.32 -10.91 18.15
N THR A 178 -5.46 -9.91 17.93
CA THR A 178 -5.83 -8.49 17.96
C THR A 178 -5.49 -7.85 16.63
N VAL A 179 -6.24 -6.83 16.23
CA VAL A 179 -5.92 -6.05 15.02
C VAL A 179 -4.80 -5.08 15.36
N VAL A 180 -3.86 -4.89 14.44
CA VAL A 180 -2.84 -3.83 14.57
C VAL A 180 -3.52 -2.47 14.39
N SER A 181 -3.71 -1.75 15.49
CA SER A 181 -4.22 -0.37 15.53
C SER A 181 -3.06 0.65 15.58
N ASN A 182 -3.25 1.84 15.00
CA ASN A 182 -2.29 2.96 15.01
C ASN A 182 -0.89 2.60 14.46
N PRO A 183 -0.76 2.37 13.13
CA PRO A 183 0.51 1.98 12.53
C PRO A 183 1.56 3.11 12.57
N GLY A 184 2.83 2.74 12.49
CA GLY A 184 3.95 3.69 12.40
C GLY A 184 4.09 4.58 13.63
N LEU A 185 4.52 5.82 13.42
CA LEU A 185 4.73 6.79 14.49
C LEU A 185 3.43 7.37 15.06
N SER A 186 2.28 7.08 14.46
CA SER A 186 0.99 7.58 14.96
C SER A 186 0.63 7.05 16.35
N GLY A 187 1.17 5.89 16.74
CA GLY A 187 0.99 5.33 18.08
C GLY A 187 1.61 6.16 19.22
N PHE A 188 2.47 7.14 18.91
CA PHE A 188 3.02 8.06 19.90
C PHE A 188 2.13 9.28 20.18
N ILE A 189 1.05 9.47 19.41
CA ILE A 189 0.10 10.54 19.67
C ILE A 189 -0.90 10.06 20.71
N THR A 190 -0.95 10.76 21.84
CA THR A 190 -1.89 10.51 22.93
C THR A 190 -2.91 11.65 23.04
N GLY A 191 -4.14 11.34 23.46
CA GLY A 191 -5.20 12.33 23.71
C GLY A 191 -6.22 12.44 22.58
N ASP A 192 -7.03 13.50 22.62
CA ASP A 192 -8.12 13.73 21.65
C ASP A 192 -7.55 14.26 20.32
N ILE A 193 -7.61 13.41 19.28
CA ILE A 193 -7.02 13.69 17.97
C ILE A 193 -8.04 14.44 17.12
N LYS A 194 -7.96 15.77 17.12
CA LYS A 194 -8.84 16.66 16.33
C LYS A 194 -8.06 17.72 15.55
N GLY A 195 -8.68 18.24 14.49
CA GLY A 195 -8.10 19.32 13.67
C GLY A 195 -6.72 18.97 13.13
N PHE A 196 -5.75 19.88 13.30
CA PHE A 196 -4.38 19.67 12.82
C PHE A 196 -3.69 18.45 13.44
N ALA A 197 -4.04 18.05 14.67
CA ALA A 197 -3.49 16.85 15.30
C ALA A 197 -3.91 15.57 14.54
N ALA A 198 -5.10 15.55 13.94
CA ALA A 198 -5.55 14.43 13.10
C ALA A 198 -4.76 14.35 11.78
N PHE A 199 -4.43 15.49 11.20
CA PHE A 199 -3.54 15.54 10.04
C PHE A 199 -2.14 15.04 10.39
N ALA A 200 -1.57 15.50 11.51
CA ALA A 200 -0.28 15.05 11.99
C ALA A 200 -0.27 13.53 12.29
N ALA A 201 -1.34 13.01 12.89
CA ALA A 201 -1.51 11.57 13.11
C ALA A 201 -1.54 10.77 11.81
N ALA A 202 -2.29 11.24 10.82
CA ALA A 202 -2.32 10.61 9.50
C ALA A 202 -0.94 10.62 8.83
N LEU A 203 -0.17 11.70 8.96
CA LEU A 203 1.19 11.80 8.42
C LEU A 203 2.16 10.86 9.14
N LEU A 204 2.13 10.84 10.47
CA LEU A 204 2.98 9.97 11.29
C LEU A 204 2.65 8.48 11.10
N ALA A 205 1.40 8.16 10.76
CA ALA A 205 0.99 6.79 10.45
C ALA A 205 1.71 6.21 9.22
N LEU A 206 2.18 7.07 8.31
CA LEU A 206 2.94 6.67 7.12
C LEU A 206 4.41 6.36 7.44
N ILE A 207 4.93 6.90 8.55
CA ILE A 207 6.34 6.79 8.91
C ILE A 207 6.56 5.58 9.81
N ASP A 208 7.34 4.63 9.32
CA ASP A 208 7.83 3.49 10.09
C ASP A 208 9.15 2.97 9.50
N ILE A 209 9.66 1.88 10.09
CA ILE A 209 10.91 1.26 9.65
C ILE A 209 10.87 0.75 8.20
N TYR A 210 9.71 0.32 7.69
CA TYR A 210 9.55 -0.16 6.33
C TYR A 210 9.49 0.99 5.33
N PHE A 211 8.94 2.14 5.72
CA PHE A 211 9.00 3.36 4.93
C PHE A 211 10.43 3.86 4.81
N ILE A 212 11.20 3.89 5.91
CA ILE A 212 12.63 4.21 5.89
C ILE A 212 13.39 3.26 4.95
N TRP A 213 13.08 1.96 5.01
CA TRP A 213 13.66 0.98 4.09
C TRP A 213 13.30 1.26 2.63
N GLN A 214 12.05 1.61 2.32
CA GLN A 214 11.65 2.03 0.97
C GLN A 214 12.45 3.25 0.49
N ILE A 215 12.65 4.27 1.35
CA ILE A 215 13.48 5.43 1.02
C ILE A 215 14.89 5.00 0.65
N ILE A 216 15.50 4.10 1.43
CA ILE A 216 16.85 3.60 1.15
C ILE A 216 16.90 2.93 -0.24
N LEU A 217 15.91 2.10 -0.58
CA LEU A 217 15.85 1.46 -1.91
C LEU A 217 15.71 2.48 -3.05
N LEU A 218 14.89 3.53 -2.86
CA LEU A 218 14.75 4.63 -3.82
C LEU A 218 16.08 5.37 -4.01
N LEU A 219 16.76 5.75 -2.91
CA LEU A 219 18.02 6.51 -2.95
C LEU A 219 19.16 5.71 -3.60
N VAL A 220 19.15 4.38 -3.45
CA VAL A 220 20.08 3.48 -4.12
C VAL A 220 19.84 3.45 -5.63
N GLY A 221 18.58 3.37 -6.06
CA GLY A 221 18.25 3.23 -7.49
C GLY A 221 18.21 4.54 -8.27
N VAL A 222 17.89 5.67 -7.63
CA VAL A 222 17.66 6.93 -8.34
C VAL A 222 18.92 7.48 -9.01
N ARG A 223 20.10 7.23 -8.43
CA ARG A 223 21.38 7.70 -8.96
C ARG A 223 21.74 7.05 -10.30
N PRO A 224 21.88 5.70 -10.41
CA PRO A 224 22.15 5.05 -11.69
C PRO A 224 20.99 5.19 -12.69
N LEU A 225 19.77 5.43 -12.20
CA LEU A 225 18.60 5.67 -13.04
C LEU A 225 18.68 7.03 -13.77
N SER A 226 18.98 8.10 -13.03
CA SER A 226 18.81 9.48 -13.52
C SER A 226 20.03 10.05 -14.24
N GLY A 227 21.23 9.51 -13.99
CA GLY A 227 22.48 10.09 -14.50
C GLY A 227 22.85 11.44 -13.85
N LEU A 228 22.10 11.86 -12.83
CA LEU A 228 22.34 13.11 -12.11
C LEU A 228 23.42 12.96 -11.03
N LYS A 229 23.96 14.10 -10.59
CA LYS A 229 24.77 14.16 -9.37
C LYS A 229 23.93 13.71 -8.18
N ARG A 230 24.58 13.09 -7.18
CA ARG A 230 23.92 12.48 -6.01
C ARG A 230 22.96 13.43 -5.30
N SER A 231 23.37 14.67 -5.04
CA SER A 231 22.55 15.67 -4.34
C SER A 231 21.26 15.99 -5.09
N SER A 232 21.34 16.21 -6.40
CA SER A 232 20.18 16.51 -7.25
C SER A 232 19.19 15.34 -7.30
N ALA A 233 19.69 14.11 -7.52
CA ALA A 233 18.85 12.91 -7.56
C ALA A 233 18.13 12.65 -6.23
N TRP A 234 18.85 12.83 -5.11
CA TRP A 234 18.31 12.64 -3.76
C TRP A 234 17.30 13.73 -3.38
N MET A 235 17.56 14.99 -3.75
CA MET A 235 16.63 16.09 -3.52
C MET A 235 15.34 15.90 -4.32
N ALA A 236 15.43 15.50 -5.59
CA ALA A 236 14.25 15.15 -6.39
C ALA A 236 13.43 14.03 -5.73
N THR A 237 14.10 12.97 -5.24
CA THR A 237 13.44 11.88 -4.52
C THR A 237 12.73 12.35 -3.24
N ALA A 238 13.40 13.20 -2.45
CA ALA A 238 12.85 13.76 -1.22
C ALA A 238 11.60 14.61 -1.49
N ILE A 239 11.65 15.47 -2.51
CA ILE A 239 10.50 16.29 -2.94
C ILE A 239 9.31 15.38 -3.31
N SER A 240 9.54 14.35 -4.13
CA SER A 240 8.49 13.43 -4.54
C SER A 240 7.85 12.70 -3.34
N LEU A 241 8.66 12.28 -2.37
CA LEU A 241 8.20 11.62 -1.14
C LEU A 241 7.38 12.57 -0.26
N VAL A 242 7.86 13.80 -0.04
CA VAL A 242 7.13 14.80 0.76
C VAL A 242 5.77 15.11 0.14
N ILE A 243 5.71 15.35 -1.17
CA ILE A 243 4.45 15.61 -1.86
C ILE A 243 3.51 14.40 -1.73
N LEU A 244 4.01 13.17 -1.93
CA LEU A 244 3.20 11.97 -1.77
C LEU A 244 2.63 11.84 -0.35
N MET A 245 3.45 12.04 0.67
CA MET A 245 3.02 11.92 2.07
C MET A 245 1.94 12.96 2.40
N LEU A 246 2.10 14.20 1.94
CA LEU A 246 1.09 15.24 2.10
C LEU A 246 -0.23 14.83 1.45
N LEU A 247 -0.19 14.35 0.20
CA LEU A 247 -1.39 13.88 -0.51
C LEU A 247 -2.06 12.68 0.18
N GLN A 248 -1.28 11.72 0.68
CA GLN A 248 -1.80 10.53 1.36
C GLN A 248 -2.41 10.82 2.73
N SER A 249 -2.03 11.92 3.38
CA SER A 249 -2.60 12.32 4.66
C SER A 249 -3.98 12.98 4.52
N VAL A 250 -4.35 13.46 3.32
CA VAL A 250 -5.63 14.15 3.06
C VAL A 250 -6.86 13.28 3.36
N PRO A 251 -6.97 12.02 2.90
CA PRO A 251 -8.13 11.19 3.20
C PRO A 251 -8.33 10.94 4.69
N GLY A 252 -7.24 10.70 5.44
CA GLY A 252 -7.30 10.50 6.89
C GLY A 252 -7.77 11.75 7.62
N PHE A 253 -7.24 12.91 7.24
CA PHE A 253 -7.69 14.19 7.77
C PHE A 253 -9.17 14.47 7.46
N LEU A 254 -9.60 14.25 6.22
CA LEU A 254 -10.99 14.47 5.81
C LEU A 254 -11.96 13.53 6.54
N SER A 255 -11.58 12.25 6.72
CA SER A 255 -12.38 11.29 7.48
C SER A 255 -12.55 11.72 8.94
N SER A 256 -11.49 12.25 9.57
CA SER A 256 -11.56 12.79 10.94
C SER A 256 -12.49 14.01 11.00
N ALA A 257 -12.34 14.96 10.08
CA ALA A 257 -13.18 16.16 10.03
C ALA A 257 -14.68 15.82 9.86
N LEU A 258 -15.02 14.87 8.97
CA LEU A 258 -16.40 14.43 8.74
C LEU A 258 -16.99 13.65 9.94
N SER A 259 -16.17 12.87 10.65
CA SER A 259 -16.62 12.17 11.87
C SER A 259 -16.99 13.12 13.00
N GLY A 260 -16.31 14.28 13.07
CA GLY A 260 -16.65 15.35 14.01
C GLY A 260 -18.02 15.98 13.73
N LEU A 261 -18.40 16.11 12.46
CA LEU A 261 -19.69 16.71 12.03
C LEU A 261 -20.89 15.79 12.27
N THR A 262 -20.69 14.47 12.21
CA THR A 262 -21.74 13.46 12.42
C THR A 262 -22.00 13.18 13.91
N SER A 263 -21.03 13.48 14.77
CA SER A 263 -21.18 13.34 16.23
C SER A 263 -21.89 14.56 16.88
N SER A 264 -22.00 15.68 16.16
CA SER A 264 -22.56 16.96 16.65
C SER A 264 -24.02 17.19 16.31
N THR A 265 -24.76 16.18 15.86
CA THR A 265 -26.22 16.25 15.72
C THR A 265 -26.86 15.40 16.82
N PRO A 266 -27.15 15.96 18.01
CA PRO A 266 -28.20 15.39 18.82
C PRO A 266 -29.46 15.47 17.96
N PHE A 267 -30.03 14.32 17.61
CA PHE A 267 -31.34 14.29 16.99
C PHE A 267 -32.33 14.84 18.02
N TYR A 268 -32.53 16.16 18.02
CA TYR A 268 -33.61 16.82 18.72
C TYR A 268 -34.84 16.74 17.83
N PHE A 269 -35.69 15.75 18.09
CA PHE A 269 -37.12 15.81 17.86
C PHE A 269 -37.81 15.33 19.12
#